data_AF-M8B0F2-F1
#
_entry.id   AF-M8B0F2-F1
#
_cell.length_a   1.000
_cell.length_b   1.000
_cell.length_c   1.000
_cell.angle_alpha   90.00
_cell.angle_beta   90.00
_cell.angle_gamma   90.00
#
_symmetry.space_group_name_H-M   'P 1'
#
loop_
_entity.id
_entity.type
_entity.pdbx_description
1 polymer ?
#
loop_
_entity_poly.entity_id
_entity_poly.type
_entity_poly.pdbx_seq_one_letter_code
_entity_poly.pdbx_strand_id
1 'polypeptide(L)'
;MMRGKGKANASAAPRREKEKRKKTWDEMSLGEKAYELYVGEKGALFWLNKFAYASIFIIAGAWILFRFVGPATGLYQLDAPPLAPTDVLRGS
;
A
#
# COMPACT_ATOMS: atom_id res chain seq x y z
N MET A 1 -36.23 41.69 -54.62
CA MET A 1 -35.36 42.55 -53.80
C MET A 1 -34.19 41.72 -53.23
N MET A 2 -32.95 42.20 -53.46
CA MET A 2 -31.75 42.17 -52.58
C MET A 2 -31.09 40.85 -52.08
N ARG A 3 -30.08 40.41 -52.86
CA ARG A 3 -28.65 40.14 -52.53
C ARG A 3 -28.13 40.29 -51.08
N GLY A 4 -27.36 39.28 -50.63
CA GLY A 4 -26.33 39.38 -49.58
C GLY A 4 -25.61 38.04 -49.32
N LYS A 5 -24.61 37.66 -50.14
CA LYS A 5 -23.16 37.61 -49.83
C LYS A 5 -22.78 37.19 -48.39
N GLY A 6 -22.06 36.07 -48.31
CA GLY A 6 -21.62 35.42 -47.07
C GLY A 6 -20.47 36.09 -46.32
N LYS A 7 -20.06 35.45 -45.22
CA LYS A 7 -18.77 35.53 -44.52
C LYS A 7 -18.68 34.27 -43.63
N ALA A 8 -17.76 33.36 -43.90
CA ALA A 8 -16.38 33.34 -43.42
C ALA A 8 -16.25 32.69 -42.03
N ASN A 9 -15.38 31.68 -41.97
CA ASN A 9 -14.81 31.02 -40.80
C ASN A 9 -14.80 31.88 -39.53
N ALA A 10 -15.39 31.35 -38.46
CA ALA A 10 -14.93 31.59 -37.11
C ALA A 10 -14.72 30.22 -36.46
N SER A 11 -13.53 29.69 -36.72
CA SER A 11 -12.76 28.74 -35.93
C SER A 11 -13.44 28.39 -34.59
N ALA A 12 -14.09 27.23 -34.54
CA ALA A 12 -14.38 26.56 -33.28
C ALA A 12 -13.03 26.20 -32.65
N ALA A 13 -12.51 27.10 -31.82
CA ALA A 13 -11.31 26.89 -31.04
C ALA A 13 -11.45 25.57 -30.27
N PRO A 14 -10.44 24.68 -30.28
CA PRO A 14 -10.45 23.48 -29.46
C PRO A 14 -10.14 23.91 -28.02
N ARG A 15 -11.12 24.53 -27.35
CA ARG A 15 -10.94 25.05 -25.98
C ARG A 15 -11.41 24.09 -24.89
N ARG A 16 -11.68 22.83 -25.24
CA ARG A 16 -12.20 21.81 -24.30
C ARG A 16 -11.47 20.46 -24.35
N GLU A 17 -10.26 20.42 -24.89
CA GLU A 17 -9.45 19.18 -24.90
C GLU A 17 -8.22 19.27 -23.97
N LYS A 18 -8.23 20.21 -23.03
CA LYS A 18 -7.22 20.30 -21.96
C LYS A 18 -7.76 19.91 -20.60
N GLU A 19 -9.01 19.47 -20.53
CA GLU A 19 -9.61 18.95 -19.31
C GLU A 19 -9.60 17.43 -19.39
N LYS A 20 -8.76 16.80 -18.55
CA LYS A 20 -8.72 15.36 -18.23
C LYS A 20 -7.83 14.43 -19.07
N ARG A 21 -6.68 14.89 -19.57
CA ARG A 21 -5.54 13.95 -19.58
C ARG A 21 -5.07 13.87 -18.13
N LYS A 22 -5.30 12.74 -17.44
CA LYS A 22 -4.68 12.49 -16.14
C LYS A 22 -3.19 12.78 -16.32
N LYS A 23 -2.65 13.77 -15.60
CA LYS A 23 -1.23 14.12 -15.69
C LYS A 23 -0.44 12.83 -15.53
N THR A 24 0.44 12.56 -16.49
CA THR A 24 1.33 11.42 -16.35
C THR A 24 2.25 11.68 -15.17
N TRP A 25 2.70 10.63 -14.49
CA TRP A 25 3.48 10.76 -13.26
C TRP A 25 4.68 11.71 -13.42
N ASP A 26 5.29 11.74 -14.62
CA ASP A 26 6.40 12.64 -14.96
C ASP A 26 6.03 14.14 -14.94
N GLU A 27 4.78 14.47 -15.27
CA GLU A 27 4.27 15.85 -15.40
C GLU A 27 3.76 16.44 -14.06
N MET A 28 3.83 15.68 -12.96
CA MET A 28 3.38 16.12 -11.63
C MET A 28 4.50 16.81 -10.84
N SER A 29 4.09 17.84 -10.08
CA SER A 29 4.96 18.46 -9.06
C SER A 29 5.38 17.44 -8.00
N LEU A 30 6.54 17.62 -7.37
CA LEU A 30 7.01 16.77 -6.26
C LEU A 30 5.99 16.69 -5.12
N GLY A 31 5.24 17.76 -4.85
CA GLY A 31 4.18 17.78 -3.84
C GLY A 31 2.95 16.95 -4.25
N GLU A 32 2.55 17.01 -5.53
CA GLU A 32 1.46 16.17 -6.06
C GLU A 32 1.86 14.69 -6.06
N LYS A 33 3.10 14.37 -6.44
CA LYS A 33 3.65 13.00 -6.38
C LYS A 33 3.63 12.45 -4.96
N ALA A 34 4.03 13.24 -3.96
CA ALA A 34 4.02 12.82 -2.57
C ALA A 34 2.60 12.56 -2.06
N TYR A 35 1.65 13.42 -2.44
CA TYR A 35 0.24 13.25 -2.07
C TYR A 35 -0.39 12.03 -2.74
N GLU A 36 -0.11 11.79 -4.04
CA GLU A 36 -0.55 10.60 -4.76
C GLU A 36 0.13 9.32 -4.22
N LEU A 37 1.37 9.39 -3.75
CA LEU A 37 2.03 8.26 -3.07
C LEU A 37 1.42 7.98 -1.69
N TYR A 38 0.86 8.98 -1.01
CA TYR A 38 0.20 8.80 0.29
C TYR A 38 -1.24 8.27 0.13
N VAL A 39 -2.05 8.93 -0.72
CA VAL A 39 -3.52 8.72 -0.85
C VAL A 39 -3.94 8.00 -2.16
N GLY A 40 -3.04 7.78 -3.10
CA GLY A 40 -3.37 7.21 -4.42
C GLY A 40 -3.76 5.73 -4.39
N GLU A 41 -4.15 5.19 -5.55
CA GLU A 41 -4.67 3.82 -5.73
C GLU A 41 -3.71 2.70 -5.25
N LYS A 42 -2.42 3.00 -5.10
CA LYS A 42 -1.40 2.10 -4.50
C LYS A 42 -0.55 2.81 -3.46
N GLY A 43 -1.11 3.82 -2.81
CA GLY A 43 -0.38 4.64 -1.85
C GLY A 43 -0.07 3.93 -0.54
N ALA A 44 0.62 4.64 0.34
CA ALA A 44 0.97 4.17 1.67
C ALA A 44 -0.25 3.71 2.47
N LEU A 45 -1.39 4.41 2.38
CA LEU A 45 -2.63 4.02 3.07
C LEU A 45 -3.18 2.67 2.61
N PHE A 46 -3.14 2.42 1.30
CA PHE A 46 -3.58 1.16 0.72
C PHE A 46 -2.72 -0.01 1.22
N TRP A 47 -1.39 0.20 1.25
CA TRP A 47 -0.46 -0.78 1.79
C TRP A 47 -0.59 -0.96 3.29
N LEU A 48 -0.81 0.09 4.08
CA LEU A 48 -0.94 0.00 5.54
C LEU A 48 -2.12 -0.89 5.94
N ASN A 49 -3.25 -0.74 5.27
CA ASN A 49 -4.41 -1.59 5.51
C ASN A 49 -4.10 -3.05 5.20
N LYS A 50 -3.45 -3.33 4.07
CA LYS A 50 -3.04 -4.70 3.73
C LYS A 50 -1.96 -5.25 4.67
N PHE A 51 -1.07 -4.36 5.12
CA PHE A 51 0.01 -4.67 6.05
C PHE A 51 -0.54 -5.02 7.43
N ALA A 52 -1.64 -4.42 7.89
CA ALA A 52 -2.25 -4.78 9.16
C ALA A 52 -2.66 -6.26 9.23
N TYR A 53 -3.22 -6.81 8.15
CA TYR A 53 -3.54 -8.24 8.10
C TYR A 53 -2.28 -9.10 7.95
N ALA A 54 -1.30 -8.64 7.17
CA ALA A 54 -0.05 -9.36 6.96
C ALA A 54 0.86 -9.37 8.21
N SER A 55 0.84 -8.29 9.00
CA SER A 55 1.74 -8.09 10.14
C SER A 55 1.45 -9.08 11.27
N ILE A 56 0.18 -9.48 11.45
CA ILE A 56 -0.20 -10.52 12.41
C ILE A 56 0.53 -11.82 12.07
N PHE A 57 0.55 -12.23 10.80
CA PHE A 57 1.25 -13.44 10.37
C PHE A 57 2.76 -13.31 10.55
N ILE A 58 3.34 -12.14 10.29
CA ILE A 58 4.77 -11.90 10.51
C ILE A 58 5.10 -12.00 12.00
N ILE A 59 4.35 -11.33 12.87
CA ILE A 59 4.61 -11.32 14.32
C ILE A 59 4.39 -12.71 14.91
N ALA A 60 3.26 -13.35 14.61
CA ALA A 60 2.97 -14.71 15.08
C ALA A 60 3.97 -15.73 14.53
N GLY A 61 4.29 -15.64 13.23
CA GLY A 61 5.28 -16.49 12.59
C GLY A 61 6.67 -16.30 13.17
N ALA A 62 7.11 -15.05 13.34
CA ALA A 62 8.39 -14.74 13.98
C ALA A 62 8.43 -15.24 15.43
N TRP A 63 7.36 -15.10 16.20
CA TRP A 63 7.26 -15.63 17.56
C TRP A 63 7.38 -17.15 17.60
N ILE A 64 6.68 -17.86 16.72
CA ILE A 64 6.74 -19.34 16.64
C ILE A 64 8.13 -19.78 16.17
N LEU A 65 8.67 -19.19 15.11
CA LEU A 65 10.01 -19.50 14.61
C LEU A 65 11.08 -19.22 15.66
N PHE A 66 11.01 -18.07 16.32
CA PHE A 66 11.87 -17.77 17.45
C PHE A 66 11.72 -18.88 18.48
N ARG A 67 10.52 -19.11 19.01
CA ARG A 67 10.29 -19.97 20.17
C ARG A 67 10.56 -21.46 19.95
N PHE A 68 10.45 -21.95 18.73
CA PHE A 68 10.59 -23.38 18.41
C PHE A 68 11.76 -23.68 17.49
N VAL A 69 11.96 -22.90 16.42
CA VAL A 69 13.06 -23.14 15.47
C VAL A 69 14.39 -22.69 16.06
N GLY A 70 14.45 -21.53 16.73
CA GLY A 70 15.68 -21.06 17.38
C GLY A 70 16.31 -22.07 18.35
N PRO A 71 15.51 -22.68 19.25
CA PRO A 71 15.99 -23.75 20.14
C PRO A 71 16.28 -25.05 19.40
N ALA A 72 15.47 -25.41 18.40
CA ALA A 72 15.67 -26.65 17.63
C ALA A 72 16.94 -26.61 16.76
N THR A 73 17.36 -25.43 16.30
CA THR A 73 18.60 -25.23 15.55
C THR A 73 19.81 -24.95 16.45
N GLY A 74 19.61 -24.85 17.77
CA GLY A 74 20.68 -24.64 18.75
C GLY A 74 21.26 -23.22 18.78
N LEU A 75 20.56 -22.22 18.19
CA LEU A 75 21.02 -20.83 18.12
C LEU A 75 21.05 -20.14 19.49
N TYR A 76 20.23 -20.59 20.43
CA TYR A 76 20.23 -20.17 21.83
C TYR A 76 19.47 -21.19 22.68
N GLN A 77 19.82 -21.28 23.97
CA GLN A 77 19.13 -22.13 24.94
C GLN A 77 18.07 -21.30 25.67
N LEU A 78 16.93 -21.90 25.98
CA LEU A 78 15.98 -21.30 26.92
C LEU A 78 16.41 -21.68 28.33
N ASP A 79 16.42 -20.70 29.24
CA ASP A 79 16.76 -20.91 30.66
C ASP A 79 15.85 -21.92 31.38
N ALA A 80 14.66 -22.20 30.84
CA ALA A 80 13.74 -23.20 31.36
C ALA A 80 13.43 -24.26 30.29
N PRO A 81 13.56 -25.57 30.62
CA PRO A 81 13.08 -26.63 29.74
C PRO A 81 11.57 -26.48 29.49
N PRO A 82 11.06 -26.89 28.31
CA PRO A 82 9.63 -26.94 28.06
C PRO A 82 8.94 -27.72 29.20
N LEU A 83 7.90 -27.16 29.80
CA LEU A 83 7.16 -27.79 30.90
C LEU A 83 6.81 -29.22 30.53
N ALA A 84 7.15 -30.17 31.42
CA ALA A 84 6.79 -31.55 31.19
C ALA A 84 5.25 -31.68 31.19
N PRO A 85 4.65 -32.58 30.39
CA PRO A 85 3.19 -32.76 30.35
C PRO A 85 2.58 -33.04 31.73
N THR A 86 3.35 -33.64 32.63
CA THR A 86 2.98 -33.89 34.03
C THR A 86 2.81 -32.62 34.86
N ASP A 87 3.52 -31.55 34.52
CA ASP A 87 3.56 -30.30 35.28
C ASP A 87 2.44 -29.34 34.84
N VAL A 88 1.97 -29.46 33.59
CA VAL A 88 0.84 -28.67 33.05
C VAL A 88 -0.47 -29.01 33.77
N LEU A 89 -0.66 -30.29 34.15
CA LEU A 89 -1.85 -30.76 34.84
C LEU A 89 -1.81 -30.52 36.35
N ARG A 90 -0.62 -30.28 36.92
CA ARG A 90 -0.45 -30.14 38.36
C ARG A 90 -0.67 -28.73 38.90
N GLY A 91 -0.72 -27.73 38.02
CA GLY A 91 -1.14 -26.36 38.32
C GLY A 91 -0.47 -25.76 39.56
N SER A 92 0.73 -25.20 39.38
CA SER A 92 1.57 -24.46 40.36
C SER A 92 1.58 -24.98 41.80
#